data_AF-A0A6L8BA66-F1
#
_entry.id   AF-A0A6L8BA66-F1
#
_cell.length_a   1.000
_cell.length_b   1.000
_cell.length_c   1.000
_cell.angle_alpha   90.00
_cell.angle_beta   90.00
_cell.angle_gamma   90.00
#
_symmetry.space_group_name_H-M   'P 1'
#
loop_
_entity.id
_entity.type
_entity.pdbx_description
1 polymer ?
#
loop_
_entity_poly.entity_id
_entity_poly.type
_entity_poly.pdbx_seq_one_letter_code
_entity_poly.pdbx_strand_id
1 'polypeptide(L)'
;MIRMARAMTEEEIQESSEFWAAVPWTTRRYFVMEADLIPEMYLNPDNNMFFAVGTEPEEPLDGRIVETPIDTYQADYLRNPRMGFNVYVPVGSIAKGEELVTTGGDGKTVQCAICHGHDLMGLAVIPGIAGRSPSYLMRQLYDFKQGTRKGVAAQLMQPTIANLTLDDMTNIVAYLASIDPSAPAPGDSQ
;
A
#
# COMPACT_ATOMS: atom_id res chain seq x y z
N MET A 1 5.72 6.31 27.67
CA MET A 1 4.97 5.08 27.35
C MET A 1 5.20 3.96 28.38
N ILE A 2 6.35 3.28 28.46
CA ILE A 2 6.53 2.12 29.35
C ILE A 2 6.27 2.43 30.84
N ARG A 3 6.75 3.59 31.34
CA ARG A 3 6.50 4.00 32.74
C ARG A 3 5.03 4.33 33.02
N MET A 4 4.32 4.87 32.03
CA MET A 4 2.89 5.18 32.13
C MET A 4 2.08 3.88 32.18
N ALA A 5 2.37 2.93 31.28
CA ALA A 5 1.72 1.62 31.28
C ALA A 5 1.92 0.84 32.60
N ARG A 6 3.11 0.93 33.21
CA ARG A 6 3.39 0.31 34.52
C ARG A 6 2.69 0.97 35.71
N ALA A 7 2.23 2.21 35.54
CA ALA A 7 1.55 2.95 36.59
C ALA A 7 0.02 2.82 36.51
N MET A 8 -0.51 2.17 35.47
CA MET A 8 -1.93 1.91 35.31
C MET A 8 -2.39 0.88 36.33
N THR A 9 -3.60 1.07 36.85
CA THR A 9 -4.33 0.08 37.64
C THR A 9 -4.87 -1.04 36.75
N GLU A 10 -5.21 -2.18 37.34
CA GLU A 10 -5.84 -3.30 36.60
C GLU A 10 -7.16 -2.88 35.92
N GLU A 11 -7.92 -1.98 36.55
CA GLU A 11 -9.18 -1.45 35.99
C GLU A 11 -8.93 -0.60 34.74
N GLU A 12 -7.97 0.34 34.79
CA GLU A 12 -7.60 1.15 33.62
C GLU A 12 -7.02 0.30 32.48
N ILE A 13 -6.31 -0.79 32.81
CA ILE A 13 -5.82 -1.75 31.81
C ILE A 13 -7.00 -2.46 31.14
N GLN A 14 -7.98 -2.93 31.92
CA GLN A 14 -9.16 -3.60 31.40
C GLN A 14 -9.99 -2.68 30.51
N GLU A 15 -10.30 -1.46 30.97
CA GLU A 15 -11.04 -0.47 30.17
C GLU A 15 -10.31 -0.12 28.88
N SER A 16 -8.98 0.07 28.94
CA SER A 16 -8.19 0.35 27.75
C SER A 16 -8.22 -0.82 26.76
N SER A 17 -8.12 -2.06 27.26
CA SER A 17 -8.19 -3.27 26.45
C SER A 17 -9.54 -3.38 25.75
N GLU A 18 -10.64 -3.20 26.48
CA GLU A 18 -12.00 -3.24 25.93
C GLU A 18 -12.21 -2.16 24.87
N PHE A 19 -11.77 -0.93 25.13
CA PHE A 19 -11.85 0.16 24.16
C PHE A 19 -11.11 -0.18 22.87
N TRP A 20 -9.84 -0.61 22.95
CA TRP A 20 -9.04 -0.91 21.76
C TRP A 20 -9.52 -2.16 21.02
N ALA A 21 -10.06 -3.15 21.73
CA ALA A 21 -10.68 -4.33 21.13
C ALA A 21 -12.00 -4.00 20.40
N ALA A 22 -12.74 -3.00 20.86
CA ALA A 22 -14.00 -2.56 20.24
C ALA A 22 -13.78 -1.67 19.01
N VAL A 23 -12.56 -1.22 18.75
CA VAL A 23 -12.27 -0.41 17.56
C VAL A 23 -12.46 -1.26 16.30
N PRO A 24 -13.32 -0.83 15.35
CA PRO A 24 -13.50 -1.56 14.10
C PRO A 24 -12.21 -1.52 13.28
N TRP A 25 -11.85 -2.67 12.73
CA TRP A 25 -10.70 -2.76 11.84
C TRP A 25 -11.03 -2.13 10.48
N THR A 26 -10.23 -1.14 10.07
CA THR A 26 -10.34 -0.53 8.74
C THR A 26 -9.37 -1.25 7.79
N THR A 27 -9.92 -2.10 6.93
CA THR A 27 -9.17 -2.95 6.00
C THR A 27 -8.81 -2.23 4.71
N ARG A 28 -9.80 -1.56 4.10
CA ARG A 28 -9.63 -0.85 2.84
C ARG A 28 -9.29 0.62 3.09
N ARG A 29 -8.05 1.00 2.81
CA ARG A 29 -7.58 2.39 2.90
C ARG A 29 -7.25 3.03 1.55
N TYR A 30 -7.01 2.24 0.51
CA TYR A 30 -6.64 2.74 -0.81
C TYR A 30 -7.77 2.50 -1.80
N PHE A 31 -8.23 3.57 -2.43
CA PHE A 31 -9.25 3.55 -3.46
C PHE A 31 -8.56 3.81 -4.79
N VAL A 32 -8.14 2.71 -5.44
CA VAL A 32 -7.41 2.75 -6.70
C VAL A 32 -8.38 2.97 -7.86
N MET A 33 -8.06 3.93 -8.71
CA MET A 33 -8.83 4.30 -9.89
C MET A 33 -7.90 4.59 -11.07
N GLU A 34 -8.23 4.03 -12.23
CA GLU A 34 -7.54 4.30 -13.48
C GLU A 34 -8.01 5.64 -14.06
N ALA A 35 -7.07 6.53 -14.40
CA ALA A 35 -7.38 7.84 -14.93
C ALA A 35 -6.26 8.38 -15.82
N ASP A 36 -6.63 9.12 -16.87
CA ASP A 36 -5.68 9.89 -17.68
C ASP A 36 -5.48 11.30 -17.13
N LEU A 37 -6.56 11.89 -16.59
CA LEU A 37 -6.58 13.21 -15.96
C LEU A 37 -6.96 13.06 -14.48
N ILE A 38 -6.28 13.82 -13.63
CA ILE A 38 -6.48 13.87 -12.18
C ILE A 38 -6.74 15.30 -11.73
N PRO A 39 -7.27 15.50 -10.51
CA PRO A 39 -7.32 16.83 -9.93
C PRO A 39 -5.93 17.47 -9.89
N GLU A 40 -5.88 18.81 -9.97
CA GLU A 40 -4.62 19.51 -9.77
C GLU A 40 -4.03 19.12 -8.40
N MET A 41 -2.79 18.66 -8.43
CA MET A 41 -2.09 18.20 -7.22
C MET A 41 -1.13 19.27 -6.73
N TYR A 42 -1.25 19.59 -5.45
CA TYR A 42 -0.33 20.44 -4.72
C TYR A 42 0.49 19.59 -3.75
N LEU A 43 1.82 19.74 -3.79
CA LEU A 43 2.71 19.10 -2.81
C LEU A 43 2.77 19.94 -1.54
N ASN A 44 2.27 19.40 -0.43
CA ASN A 44 2.33 20.05 0.87
C ASN A 44 3.79 20.09 1.39
N PRO A 45 4.37 21.28 1.65
CA PRO A 45 5.76 21.42 2.06
C PRO A 45 6.02 20.93 3.49
N ASP A 46 5.00 20.83 4.34
CA ASP A 46 5.15 20.44 5.75
C ASP A 46 5.27 18.92 5.93
N ASN A 47 4.65 18.14 5.04
CA ASN A 47 4.56 16.68 5.16
C ASN A 47 4.90 15.91 3.87
N ASN A 48 5.22 16.61 2.77
CA ASN A 48 5.52 16.06 1.44
C ASN A 48 4.43 15.14 0.88
N MET A 49 3.17 15.41 1.19
CA MET A 49 2.02 14.69 0.63
C MET A 49 1.39 15.49 -0.52
N PHE A 50 0.88 14.79 -1.54
CA PHE A 50 0.08 15.42 -2.59
C PHE A 50 -1.37 15.60 -2.10
N PHE A 51 -1.88 16.82 -2.19
CA PHE A 51 -3.27 17.17 -1.90
C PHE A 51 -3.94 17.68 -3.18
N ALA A 52 -5.20 17.30 -3.38
CA ALA A 52 -5.99 17.82 -4.49
C ALA A 52 -6.44 19.26 -4.19
N VAL A 53 -6.22 20.19 -5.13
CA VAL A 53 -6.63 21.62 -5.04
C VAL A 53 -8.11 21.81 -5.41
N GLY A 54 -8.73 20.79 -6.01
CA GLY A 54 -10.15 20.74 -6.36
C GLY A 54 -10.60 19.31 -6.66
N THR A 55 -11.77 19.17 -7.28
CA THR A 55 -12.32 17.86 -7.71
C THR A 55 -12.27 17.65 -9.21
N GLU A 56 -12.04 18.71 -9.98
CA GLU A 56 -12.07 18.67 -11.45
C GLU A 56 -10.79 18.02 -12.00
N PRO A 57 -10.88 17.07 -12.94
CA PRO A 57 -9.72 16.39 -13.51
C PRO A 57 -9.05 17.28 -14.57
N GLU A 58 -8.00 18.00 -14.17
CA GLU A 58 -7.33 19.01 -15.00
C GLU A 58 -5.88 18.64 -15.35
N GLU A 59 -5.17 17.96 -14.45
CA GLU A 59 -3.75 17.63 -14.62
C GLU A 59 -3.58 16.25 -15.27
N PRO A 60 -2.72 16.08 -16.29
CA PRO A 60 -2.38 14.77 -16.82
C PRO A 60 -1.62 13.92 -15.80
N LEU A 61 -2.03 12.66 -15.63
CA LEU A 61 -1.34 11.73 -14.74
C LEU A 61 0.09 11.41 -15.23
N ASP A 62 0.28 11.37 -16.55
CA ASP A 62 1.58 11.18 -17.23
C ASP A 62 2.34 9.93 -16.76
N GLY A 63 1.63 8.79 -16.68
CA GLY A 63 2.21 7.50 -16.30
C GLY A 63 2.58 7.36 -14.81
N ARG A 64 2.30 8.37 -13.98
CA ARG A 64 2.60 8.37 -12.54
C ARG A 64 1.54 7.64 -11.73
N ILE A 65 1.87 7.32 -10.48
CA ILE A 65 0.90 6.99 -9.44
C ILE A 65 0.79 8.18 -8.50
N VAL A 66 -0.43 8.65 -8.26
CA VAL A 66 -0.68 9.76 -7.33
C VAL A 66 -1.57 9.25 -6.19
N GLU A 67 -1.03 9.28 -4.99
CA GLU A 67 -1.71 8.95 -3.73
C GLU A 67 -2.05 10.25 -3.00
N THR A 68 -3.35 10.53 -2.80
CA THR A 68 -3.86 11.75 -2.17
C THR A 68 -4.91 11.40 -1.11
N PRO A 69 -4.94 12.10 0.05
CA PRO A 69 -5.94 11.81 1.07
C PRO A 69 -7.35 12.16 0.58
N ILE A 70 -8.34 11.37 1.00
CA ILE A 70 -9.76 11.65 0.70
C ILE A 70 -10.22 12.93 1.41
N ASP A 71 -9.70 13.16 2.62
CA ASP A 71 -10.01 14.33 3.43
C ASP A 71 -8.68 14.92 3.95
N THR A 72 -8.36 16.12 3.47
CA THR A 72 -7.13 16.83 3.80
C THR A 72 -7.09 17.30 5.25
N TYR A 73 -8.24 17.61 5.86
CA TYR A 73 -8.31 18.00 7.28
C TYR A 73 -8.01 16.80 8.19
N GLN A 74 -8.55 15.62 7.86
CA GLN A 74 -8.24 14.38 8.57
C GLN A 74 -6.77 13.99 8.43
N ALA A 75 -6.16 14.22 7.26
CA ALA A 75 -4.76 13.93 6.97
C ALA A 75 -3.78 14.88 7.63
N ASP A 76 -3.93 16.17 7.40
CA ASP A 76 -2.91 17.13 7.77
C ASP A 76 -3.05 17.59 9.22
N TYR A 77 -4.27 17.96 9.60
CA TYR A 77 -4.53 18.54 10.91
C TYR A 77 -4.69 17.47 11.98
N LEU A 78 -5.57 16.49 11.76
CA LEU A 78 -5.86 15.46 12.76
C LEU A 78 -4.88 14.27 12.73
N ARG A 79 -4.11 14.11 11.65
CA ARG A 79 -3.19 12.97 11.45
C ARG A 79 -3.86 11.63 11.72
N ASN A 80 -5.12 11.48 11.32
CA ASN A 80 -5.97 10.33 11.68
C ASN A 80 -5.48 9.04 10.98
N PRO A 81 -4.82 8.09 11.63
CA PRO A 81 -4.23 6.94 10.93
C PRO A 81 -5.23 6.02 10.19
N ARG A 82 -6.54 6.25 10.33
CA ARG A 82 -7.61 5.50 9.67
C ARG A 82 -8.20 6.19 8.43
N MET A 83 -7.69 7.36 8.00
CA MET A 83 -8.18 7.96 6.77
C MET A 83 -7.89 7.08 5.55
N GLY A 84 -8.77 7.18 4.55
CA GLY A 84 -8.53 6.61 3.24
C GLY A 84 -7.80 7.56 2.30
N PHE A 85 -7.32 7.01 1.20
CA PHE A 85 -6.58 7.68 0.14
C PHE A 85 -7.18 7.32 -1.22
N ASN A 86 -7.37 8.33 -2.06
CA ASN A 86 -7.59 8.13 -3.48
C ASN A 86 -6.23 7.87 -4.13
N VAL A 87 -6.19 6.85 -4.98
CA VAL A 87 -4.97 6.48 -5.70
C VAL A 87 -5.28 6.47 -7.18
N TYR A 88 -4.71 7.43 -7.89
CA TYR A 88 -4.82 7.51 -9.35
C TYR A 88 -3.66 6.75 -9.99
N VAL A 89 -3.98 5.84 -10.89
CA VAL A 89 -3.02 5.01 -11.63
C VAL A 89 -3.28 5.09 -13.14
N PRO A 90 -2.27 4.81 -13.99
CA PRO A 90 -2.46 4.89 -15.45
C PRO A 90 -3.51 3.91 -15.95
N VAL A 91 -4.22 4.28 -17.02
CA VAL A 91 -5.25 3.41 -17.62
C VAL A 91 -4.64 2.09 -18.12
N GLY A 92 -5.30 0.98 -17.77
CA GLY A 92 -4.85 -0.39 -18.04
C GLY A 92 -3.67 -0.88 -17.18
N SER A 93 -3.18 -0.07 -16.24
CA SER A 93 -2.06 -0.48 -15.36
C SER A 93 -2.44 -1.61 -14.41
N ILE A 94 -3.71 -1.68 -13.97
CA ILE A 94 -4.18 -2.72 -13.06
C ILE A 94 -4.13 -4.08 -13.77
N ALA A 95 -4.66 -4.16 -14.99
CA ALA A 95 -4.67 -5.40 -15.77
C ALA A 95 -3.25 -5.87 -16.14
N LYS A 96 -2.38 -4.95 -16.56
CA LYS A 96 -0.96 -5.27 -16.83
C LYS A 96 -0.23 -5.71 -15.55
N GLY A 97 -0.56 -5.11 -14.42
CA GLY A 97 -0.01 -5.46 -13.12
C GLY A 97 -0.42 -6.86 -12.68
N GLU A 98 -1.70 -7.20 -12.86
CA GLU A 98 -2.23 -8.53 -12.61
C GLU A 98 -1.49 -9.60 -13.41
N GLU A 99 -1.30 -9.37 -14.71
CA GLU A 99 -0.55 -10.28 -15.58
C GLU A 99 0.88 -10.52 -15.06
N LEU A 100 1.61 -9.46 -14.73
CA LEU A 100 2.97 -9.55 -14.19
C LEU A 100 3.01 -10.32 -12.87
N VAL A 101 2.07 -10.02 -11.97
CA VAL A 101 2.01 -10.62 -10.62
C VAL A 101 1.65 -12.10 -10.66
N THR A 102 0.72 -12.48 -11.54
CA THR A 102 0.16 -13.84 -11.60
C THR A 102 0.94 -14.79 -12.50
N THR A 103 1.59 -14.28 -13.57
CA THR A 103 2.28 -15.12 -14.56
C THR A 103 3.80 -15.00 -14.50
N GLY A 104 4.34 -13.90 -13.97
CA GLY A 104 5.75 -13.57 -14.06
C GLY A 104 6.14 -12.77 -15.30
N GLY A 105 5.20 -12.49 -16.22
CA GLY A 105 5.41 -11.66 -17.41
C GLY A 105 6.52 -12.18 -18.31
N ASP A 106 6.41 -13.43 -18.75
CA ASP A 106 7.38 -14.09 -19.64
C ASP A 106 8.84 -14.07 -19.12
N GLY A 107 9.00 -14.20 -17.80
CA GLY A 107 10.31 -14.26 -17.15
C GLY A 107 10.91 -12.90 -16.80
N LYS A 108 10.15 -11.80 -16.94
CA LYS A 108 10.51 -10.50 -16.36
C LYS A 108 10.63 -10.57 -14.83
N THR A 109 9.80 -11.38 -14.20
CA THR A 109 9.79 -11.68 -12.77
C THR A 109 9.35 -13.13 -12.54
N VAL A 110 9.31 -13.56 -11.29
CA VAL A 110 8.57 -14.76 -10.87
C VAL A 110 7.18 -14.37 -10.35
N GLN A 111 6.25 -15.32 -10.37
CA GLN A 111 4.90 -15.11 -9.81
C GLN A 111 4.99 -14.73 -8.33
N CYS A 112 4.36 -13.62 -7.94
CA CYS A 112 4.56 -13.07 -6.59
C CYS A 112 3.99 -13.99 -5.50
N ALA A 113 2.88 -14.67 -5.81
CA ALA A 113 2.18 -15.57 -4.91
C ALA A 113 3.02 -16.78 -4.44
N ILE A 114 4.06 -17.15 -5.18
CA ILE A 114 5.00 -18.23 -4.80
C ILE A 114 5.60 -17.96 -3.42
N CYS A 115 5.90 -16.70 -3.12
CA CYS A 115 6.52 -16.29 -1.85
C CYS A 115 5.53 -15.56 -0.95
N HIS A 116 4.70 -14.68 -1.51
CA HIS A 116 3.81 -13.79 -0.75
C HIS A 116 2.47 -14.42 -0.35
N GLY A 117 2.27 -15.72 -0.64
CA GLY A 117 1.00 -16.42 -0.38
C GLY A 117 0.02 -16.29 -1.54
N HIS A 118 -0.95 -17.21 -1.61
CA HIS A 118 -1.91 -17.28 -2.72
C HIS A 118 -2.78 -16.01 -2.85
N ASP A 119 -3.15 -15.44 -1.71
CA ASP A 119 -3.91 -14.19 -1.57
C ASP A 119 -3.01 -12.95 -1.43
N LEU A 120 -1.69 -13.12 -1.51
CA LEU A 120 -0.69 -12.07 -1.33
C LEU A 120 -0.71 -11.42 0.07
N MET A 121 -1.28 -12.09 1.07
CA MET A 121 -1.36 -11.62 2.47
C MET A 121 -0.15 -12.03 3.32
N GLY A 122 0.78 -12.79 2.74
CA GLY A 122 2.04 -13.19 3.36
C GLY A 122 2.08 -14.68 3.69
N LEU A 123 3.28 -15.19 3.94
CA LEU A 123 3.51 -16.58 4.33
C LEU A 123 4.69 -16.64 5.31
N ALA A 124 4.42 -17.07 6.54
CA ALA A 124 5.41 -17.12 7.63
C ALA A 124 6.16 -15.80 7.82
N VAL A 125 7.44 -15.73 7.42
CA VAL A 125 8.28 -14.52 7.52
C VAL A 125 8.18 -13.61 6.30
N ILE A 126 7.53 -14.06 5.23
CA ILE A 126 7.33 -13.27 4.01
C ILE A 126 6.12 -12.36 4.19
N PRO A 127 6.26 -11.03 4.02
CA PRO A 127 5.20 -10.09 4.34
C PRO A 127 4.07 -10.10 3.31
N GLY A 128 2.85 -9.77 3.73
CA GLY A 128 1.74 -9.46 2.83
C GLY A 128 1.92 -8.15 2.08
N ILE A 129 1.60 -8.18 0.79
CA ILE A 129 1.75 -7.07 -0.17
C ILE A 129 0.42 -6.59 -0.75
N ALA A 130 -0.68 -7.33 -0.57
CA ALA A 130 -2.02 -6.91 -0.95
C ALA A 130 -2.48 -5.65 -0.17
N GLY A 131 -3.13 -4.72 -0.86
CA GLY A 131 -3.77 -3.53 -0.27
C GLY A 131 -2.81 -2.57 0.45
N ARG A 132 -1.51 -2.64 0.15
CA ARG A 132 -0.50 -1.75 0.74
C ARG A 132 -0.47 -0.40 0.02
N SER A 133 0.06 0.61 0.70
CA SER A 133 0.29 1.94 0.12
C SER A 133 1.09 1.84 -1.19
N PRO A 134 0.62 2.46 -2.28
CA PRO A 134 1.35 2.52 -3.53
C PRO A 134 2.72 3.18 -3.39
N SER A 135 2.81 4.31 -2.69
CA SER A 135 4.09 5.01 -2.45
C SER A 135 5.06 4.14 -1.65
N TYR A 136 4.56 3.41 -0.65
CA TYR A 136 5.38 2.44 0.08
C TYR A 136 5.88 1.32 -0.82
N LEU A 137 5.00 0.66 -1.57
CA LEU A 137 5.36 -0.47 -2.44
C LEU A 137 6.38 -0.05 -3.49
N MET A 138 6.14 1.09 -4.16
CA MET A 138 7.04 1.62 -5.17
C MET A 138 8.43 1.92 -4.60
N ARG A 139 8.48 2.55 -3.42
CA ARG A 139 9.74 2.77 -2.70
C ARG A 139 10.46 1.46 -2.39
N GLN A 140 9.75 0.44 -1.91
CA GLN A 140 10.39 -0.84 -1.60
C GLN A 140 10.97 -1.51 -2.85
N LEU A 141 10.22 -1.56 -3.96
CA LEU A 141 10.70 -2.13 -5.21
C LEU A 141 11.94 -1.37 -5.70
N TYR A 142 11.90 -0.03 -5.66
CA TYR A 142 13.03 0.80 -6.07
C TYR A 142 14.26 0.58 -5.18
N ASP A 143 14.06 0.53 -3.86
CA ASP A 143 15.15 0.32 -2.90
C ASP A 143 15.79 -1.06 -3.01
N PHE A 144 15.00 -2.10 -3.32
CA PHE A 144 15.56 -3.42 -3.63
C PHE A 144 16.37 -3.37 -4.92
N LYS A 145 15.87 -2.68 -5.96
CA LYS A 145 16.51 -2.59 -7.28
C LYS A 145 17.85 -1.86 -7.22
N GLN A 146 17.91 -0.78 -6.45
CA GLN A 146 19.13 0.00 -6.19
C GLN A 146 20.03 -0.67 -5.13
N GLY A 147 19.52 -1.67 -4.43
CA GLY A 147 20.23 -2.33 -3.33
C GLY A 147 20.44 -1.43 -2.11
N THR A 148 19.65 -0.36 -1.95
CA THR A 148 19.63 0.47 -0.74
C THR A 148 18.96 -0.26 0.41
N ARG A 149 17.95 -1.12 0.12
CA ARG A 149 17.37 -2.03 1.12
C ARG A 149 18.24 -3.27 1.30
N LYS A 150 18.63 -3.56 2.55
CA LYS A 150 19.54 -4.65 2.94
C LYS A 150 18.83 -5.72 3.78
N GLY A 151 19.51 -6.84 4.00
CA GLY A 151 19.07 -7.96 4.83
C GLY A 151 18.72 -9.22 4.03
N VAL A 152 18.41 -10.31 4.73
CA VAL A 152 18.13 -11.62 4.11
C VAL A 152 16.94 -11.56 3.16
N ALA A 153 15.85 -10.91 3.57
CA ALA A 153 14.67 -10.73 2.71
C ALA A 153 14.98 -9.91 1.43
N ALA A 154 15.94 -8.99 1.48
CA ALA A 154 16.35 -8.23 0.30
C ALA A 154 17.06 -9.11 -0.73
N GLN A 155 17.89 -10.05 -0.28
CA GLN A 155 18.59 -11.00 -1.16
C GLN A 155 17.60 -11.90 -1.93
N LEU A 156 16.45 -12.21 -1.33
CA LEU A 156 15.39 -12.97 -1.98
C LEU A 156 14.63 -12.14 -3.02
N MET A 157 14.36 -10.86 -2.75
CA MET A 157 13.59 -10.00 -3.66
C MET A 157 14.40 -9.41 -4.82
N GLN A 158 15.71 -9.19 -4.65
CA GLN A 158 16.56 -8.62 -5.68
C GLN A 158 16.49 -9.33 -7.05
N PRO A 159 16.63 -10.66 -7.15
CA PRO A 159 16.53 -11.33 -8.45
C PRO A 159 15.13 -11.20 -9.07
N THR A 160 14.08 -11.21 -8.26
CA THR A 160 12.67 -11.09 -8.70
C THR A 160 12.41 -9.77 -9.42
N ILE A 161 13.05 -8.70 -8.99
CA ILE A 161 12.79 -7.33 -9.48
C ILE A 161 13.91 -6.79 -10.40
N ALA A 162 14.94 -7.60 -10.66
CA ALA A 162 16.12 -7.20 -11.42
C ALA A 162 15.79 -6.73 -12.84
N ASN A 163 14.89 -7.44 -13.53
CA ASN A 163 14.55 -7.18 -14.93
C ASN A 163 13.34 -6.25 -15.12
N LEU A 164 12.66 -5.87 -14.04
CA LEU A 164 11.49 -5.00 -14.12
C LEU A 164 11.86 -3.58 -14.57
N THR A 165 11.14 -3.02 -15.52
CA THR A 165 11.21 -1.60 -15.87
C THR A 165 10.44 -0.75 -14.83
N LEU A 166 10.57 0.57 -14.91
CA LEU A 166 9.78 1.48 -14.07
C LEU A 166 8.28 1.29 -14.33
N ASP A 167 7.88 1.13 -15.60
CA ASP A 167 6.48 0.89 -15.98
C ASP A 167 5.97 -0.45 -15.46
N ASP A 168 6.79 -1.51 -15.50
CA ASP A 168 6.42 -2.80 -14.90
C ASP A 168 6.18 -2.66 -13.39
N MET A 169 7.05 -1.93 -12.69
CA MET A 169 6.88 -1.65 -11.26
C MET A 169 5.62 -0.83 -10.99
N THR A 170 5.34 0.20 -11.79
CA THR A 170 4.11 1.01 -11.70
C THR A 170 2.87 0.12 -11.85
N ASN A 171 2.84 -0.75 -12.85
CA ASN A 171 1.72 -1.66 -13.08
C ASN A 171 1.53 -2.64 -11.91
N ILE A 172 2.62 -3.26 -11.43
CA ILE A 172 2.58 -4.15 -10.25
C ILE A 172 2.03 -3.42 -9.03
N VAL A 173 2.50 -2.20 -8.76
CA VAL A 173 2.05 -1.40 -7.62
C VAL A 173 0.57 -1.03 -7.74
N ALA A 174 0.13 -0.63 -8.94
CA ALA A 174 -1.27 -0.30 -9.21
C ALA A 174 -2.19 -1.50 -8.91
N TYR A 175 -1.83 -2.69 -9.40
CA TYR A 175 -2.59 -3.91 -9.10
C TYR A 175 -2.57 -4.26 -7.61
N LEU A 176 -1.40 -4.34 -6.97
CA LEU A 176 -1.30 -4.75 -5.56
C LEU A 176 -2.05 -3.81 -4.61
N ALA A 177 -2.01 -2.51 -4.86
CA ALA A 177 -2.75 -1.53 -4.06
C ALA A 177 -4.27 -1.63 -4.27
N SER A 178 -4.72 -2.15 -5.42
CA SER A 178 -6.15 -2.31 -5.73
C SER A 178 -6.80 -3.52 -5.05
N ILE A 179 -5.99 -4.46 -4.57
CA ILE A 179 -6.47 -5.66 -3.86
C ILE A 179 -7.10 -5.25 -2.54
N ASP A 180 -8.33 -5.70 -2.31
CA ASP A 180 -9.05 -5.52 -1.04
C ASP A 180 -8.61 -6.59 -0.02
N PRO A 181 -7.89 -6.21 1.06
CA PRO A 181 -7.42 -7.16 2.07
C PRO A 181 -8.52 -7.62 3.02
N SER A 182 -9.76 -7.10 2.90
CA SER A 182 -10.91 -7.53 3.73
C SER A 182 -11.51 -8.86 3.30
N ALA A 183 -11.19 -9.37 2.10
CA ALA A 183 -11.72 -10.65 1.65
C ALA A 183 -11.21 -11.73 2.62
N PRO A 184 -12.08 -12.37 3.43
CA PRO A 184 -11.63 -13.31 4.44
C PRO A 184 -10.99 -14.51 3.75
N ALA A 185 -9.95 -15.08 4.37
CA ALA A 185 -9.63 -16.47 4.13
C ALA A 185 -10.91 -17.30 4.41
N PRO A 186 -11.44 -18.08 3.46
CA PRO A 186 -12.40 -19.11 3.81
C PRO A 186 -11.65 -20.18 4.60
N GLY A 187 -11.66 -20.10 5.93
CA GLY A 187 -11.15 -21.18 6.77
C GLY A 187 -10.32 -20.84 8.01
N ASP A 188 -10.22 -19.59 8.45
CA ASP A 188 -9.58 -19.29 9.75
C ASP A 188 -10.52 -19.64 10.92
N SER A 189 -10.75 -20.95 11.08
CA SER A 189 -10.91 -21.59 12.38
C SER A 189 -9.53 -22.09 12.81
N GLN A 190 -8.80 -21.29 13.58
CA GLN A 190 -7.75 -21.74 14.49
C GLN A 190 -8.06 -21.23 15.89
#